data_AF-A0A2A8ZVN3-F1
#
_entry.id   AF-A0A2A8ZVN3-F1
#
_cell.length_a   1.000
_cell.length_b   1.000
_cell.length_c   1.000
_cell.angle_alpha   90.00
_cell.angle_beta   90.00
_cell.angle_gamma   90.00
#
_symmetry.space_group_name_H-M   'P 1'
#
loop_
_entity.id
_entity.type
_entity.pdbx_description
1 polymer ?
#
loop_
_entity_poly.entity_id
_entity_poly.type
_entity_poly.pdbx_seq_one_letter_code
_entity_poly.pdbx_strand_id
1 'polypeptide(L)'
;MRKVKVIVNTLEGEAGRIAFKDVGCANAFIMVMNREALKTNQLNWKIEVELVLQEEDSRKILKLFYKVNENNDDSPIQDELIRSYIQTKNEMQEEKDLQKIKELEELIKKYKSIIRELIPNIL
;
A
#
# COMPACT_ATOMS: atom_id res chain seq x y z
N MET A 1 7.46 12.47 13.41
CA MET A 1 6.41 12.38 12.37
C MET A 1 5.98 10.93 12.18
N ARG A 2 4.69 10.69 11.99
CA ARG A 2 4.15 9.37 11.59
C ARG A 2 4.31 9.24 10.06
N LYS A 3 4.74 8.07 9.57
CA LYS A 3 4.99 7.83 8.14
C LYS A 3 3.86 7.07 7.43
N VAL A 4 2.96 6.44 8.17
CA VAL A 4 1.94 5.55 7.61
C VAL A 4 0.62 5.71 8.35
N LYS A 5 -0.47 5.73 7.59
CA LYS A 5 -1.84 5.66 8.12
C LYS A 5 -2.49 4.41 7.53
N VAL A 6 -3.00 3.52 8.38
CA VAL A 6 -3.76 2.34 7.95
C VAL A 6 -5.23 2.59 8.28
N ILE A 7 -6.09 2.38 7.29
CA ILE A 7 -7.54 2.46 7.37
C ILE A 7 -8.07 1.03 7.25
N VAL A 8 -8.76 0.55 8.27
CA VAL A 8 -9.37 -0.78 8.27
C VAL A 8 -10.83 -0.61 7.88
N ASN A 9 -11.21 -1.14 6.73
CA ASN A 9 -12.58 -1.18 6.26
C ASN A 9 -13.16 -2.60 6.39
N THR A 10 -14.45 -2.67 6.65
CA THR A 10 -15.26 -3.90 6.60
C THR A 10 -16.37 -3.71 5.56
N LEU A 11 -17.13 -4.76 5.28
CA LEU A 11 -18.32 -4.64 4.42
C LEU A 11 -19.38 -3.65 4.97
N GLU A 12 -19.33 -3.35 6.26
CA GLU A 12 -20.27 -2.42 6.92
C GLU A 12 -19.76 -0.97 6.92
N GLY A 13 -18.55 -0.72 6.43
CA GLY A 13 -17.93 0.59 6.36
C GLY A 13 -16.55 0.63 7.02
N GLU A 14 -16.12 1.82 7.42
CA GLU A 14 -14.83 1.97 8.09
C GLU A 14 -14.90 1.46 9.54
N ALA A 15 -14.09 0.46 9.86
CA ALA A 15 -13.99 -0.08 11.22
C ALA A 15 -12.94 0.65 12.08
N GLY A 16 -11.96 1.32 11.46
CA GLY A 16 -11.04 2.17 12.20
C GLY A 16 -9.89 2.75 11.39
N ARG A 17 -9.20 3.73 11.98
CA ARG A 17 -7.98 4.35 11.43
C ARG A 17 -6.89 4.34 12.48
N ILE A 18 -5.71 3.88 12.09
CA ILE A 18 -4.54 3.78 12.96
C ILE A 18 -3.35 4.41 12.26
N ALA A 19 -2.64 5.30 12.95
CA ALA A 19 -1.45 5.95 12.41
C ALA A 19 -0.18 5.40 13.08
N PHE A 20 0.79 5.00 12.27
CA PHE A 20 2.01 4.33 12.70
C PHE A 20 3.24 5.23 12.56
N LYS A 21 4.20 5.05 13.48
CA LYS A 21 5.48 5.78 13.46
C LYS A 21 6.32 5.47 12.22
N ASP A 22 6.27 4.24 11.73
CA ASP A 22 7.04 3.74 10.59
C ASP A 22 6.30 2.59 9.86
N VAL A 23 6.83 2.18 8.70
CA VAL A 23 6.29 1.10 7.86
C VAL A 23 6.41 -0.27 8.54
N GLY A 24 7.47 -0.52 9.31
CA GLY A 24 7.66 -1.79 10.02
C GLY A 24 6.54 -2.06 11.01
N CYS A 25 6.12 -1.04 11.77
CA CYS A 25 4.98 -1.15 12.68
C CYS A 25 3.66 -1.42 11.95
N ALA A 26 3.45 -0.77 10.79
CA ALA A 26 2.26 -0.97 9.99
C ALA A 26 2.23 -2.38 9.37
N ASN A 27 3.36 -2.88 8.87
CA ASN A 27 3.49 -4.27 8.38
C ASN A 27 3.14 -5.27 9.48
N ALA A 28 3.76 -5.14 10.66
CA ALA A 28 3.47 -6.03 11.78
C ALA A 28 1.99 -6.02 12.16
N PHE A 29 1.35 -4.85 12.17
CA PHE A 29 -0.09 -4.73 12.42
C PHE A 29 -0.93 -5.46 11.36
N ILE A 30 -0.67 -5.23 10.07
CA ILE A 30 -1.38 -5.88 8.97
C ILE A 30 -1.21 -7.40 9.03
N MET A 31 -0.01 -7.88 9.33
CA MET A 31 0.26 -9.32 9.49
C MET A 31 -0.54 -9.93 10.63
N VAL A 32 -0.62 -9.25 11.79
CA VAL A 32 -1.44 -9.71 12.93
C VAL A 32 -2.91 -9.75 12.54
N MET A 33 -3.43 -8.68 11.90
CA MET A 33 -4.82 -8.64 11.43
C MET A 33 -5.12 -9.76 10.43
N ASN A 34 -4.21 -10.04 9.51
CA ASN A 34 -4.35 -11.12 8.53
C ASN A 34 -4.37 -12.49 9.19
N ARG A 35 -3.47 -12.75 10.14
CA ARG A 35 -3.44 -14.00 10.91
C ARG A 35 -4.71 -14.19 11.73
N GLU A 36 -5.21 -13.15 12.37
CA GLU A 36 -6.43 -13.25 13.17
C GLU A 36 -7.68 -13.48 12.29
N ALA A 37 -7.80 -12.78 11.15
CA ALA A 37 -8.90 -13.00 10.22
C ALA A 37 -8.91 -14.42 9.62
N LEU A 38 -7.73 -14.98 9.31
CA LEU A 38 -7.57 -16.38 8.87
C LEU A 38 -8.06 -17.38 9.94
N LYS A 39 -7.83 -17.10 11.23
CA LYS A 39 -8.30 -17.96 12.33
C LYS A 39 -9.81 -17.90 12.52
N THR A 40 -10.40 -16.72 12.35
CA THR A 40 -11.82 -16.47 12.64
C THR A 40 -12.74 -16.67 11.43
N ASN A 41 -12.20 -17.04 10.26
CA ASN A 41 -12.93 -17.07 8.99
C ASN A 41 -13.67 -15.75 8.70
N GLN A 42 -13.15 -14.63 9.19
CA GLN A 42 -13.70 -13.30 8.94
C GLN A 42 -13.21 -12.79 7.57
N LEU A 43 -13.85 -13.30 6.52
CA LEU A 43 -13.50 -13.09 5.11
C LEU A 43 -13.84 -11.69 4.55
N ASN A 44 -14.43 -10.82 5.37
CA ASN A 44 -15.12 -9.61 4.93
C ASN A 44 -14.36 -8.31 5.25
N TRP A 45 -13.09 -8.41 5.64
CA TRP A 45 -12.27 -7.24 5.98
C TRP A 45 -11.41 -6.83 4.78
N LYS A 46 -11.37 -5.53 4.52
CA LYS A 46 -10.53 -4.89 3.51
C LYS A 46 -9.65 -3.86 4.21
N ILE A 47 -8.35 -4.04 4.18
CA ILE A 47 -7.43 -3.07 4.78
C ILE A 47 -6.96 -2.12 3.67
N GLU A 48 -7.29 -0.84 3.80
CA GLU A 48 -6.72 0.22 2.96
C GLU A 48 -5.53 0.84 3.70
N VAL A 49 -4.35 0.76 3.11
CA VAL A 49 -3.15 1.36 3.66
C VAL A 49 -2.88 2.66 2.92
N GLU A 50 -2.95 3.78 3.63
CA GLU A 50 -2.52 5.07 3.12
C GLU A 50 -1.09 5.37 3.60
N LEU A 51 -0.12 5.17 2.71
CA LEU A 51 1.26 5.57 2.94
C LEU A 51 1.36 7.08 2.79
N VAL A 52 1.65 7.78 3.89
CA VAL A 52 1.79 9.24 3.92
C VAL A 52 3.25 9.59 4.22
N LEU A 53 4.05 9.73 3.18
CA LEU A 53 5.45 10.07 3.32
C LEU A 53 5.61 11.59 3.25
N GLN A 54 5.64 12.18 4.45
CA GLN A 54 5.86 13.59 4.79
C GLN A 54 4.65 14.54 4.67
N GLU A 55 4.48 15.38 5.70
CA GLU A 55 3.33 16.27 5.88
C GLU A 55 3.57 17.72 5.43
N GLU A 56 4.81 18.16 5.16
CA GLU A 56 5.09 19.61 5.14
C GLU A 56 5.11 20.32 3.78
N ASP A 57 5.41 19.72 2.61
CA ASP A 57 5.33 20.50 1.35
C ASP A 57 5.03 19.73 0.05
N SER A 58 4.95 18.40 0.08
CA SER A 58 4.39 17.64 -1.04
C SER A 58 3.91 16.30 -0.49
N ARG A 59 2.62 16.19 -0.20
CA ARG A 59 2.05 14.94 0.31
C ARG A 59 2.25 13.83 -0.74
N LYS A 60 3.31 13.03 -0.59
CA LYS A 60 3.46 11.77 -1.32
C LYS A 60 2.53 10.75 -0.65
N ILE A 61 1.22 10.93 -0.87
CA ILE A 61 0.19 9.99 -0.41
C ILE A 61 0.08 8.89 -1.44
N LEU A 62 0.41 7.67 -1.07
CA LEU A 62 0.13 6.50 -1.89
C LEU A 62 -0.88 5.62 -1.16
N LYS A 63 -2.01 5.36 -1.80
CA LYS A 63 -3.02 4.43 -1.30
C LYS A 63 -2.72 3.05 -1.85
N LEU A 64 -2.42 2.12 -0.98
CA LEU A 64 -2.28 0.70 -1.26
C LEU A 64 -3.51 -0.01 -0.69
N PHE A 65 -4.05 -0.96 -1.44
CA PHE A 65 -5.20 -1.74 -0.99
C PHE A 65 -4.77 -3.17 -0.72
N TYR A 66 -5.11 -3.65 0.46
CA TYR A 66 -4.77 -4.99 0.90
C TYR A 66 -6.04 -5.76 1.26
N LYS A 67 -6.19 -6.95 0.70
CA LYS A 67 -7.27 -7.85 1.06
C LYS A 67 -6.79 -8.79 2.15
N VAL A 68 -7.53 -8.82 3.26
CA VAL A 68 -7.28 -9.75 4.35
C VAL A 68 -7.68 -11.15 3.88
N ASN A 69 -7.00 -12.18 4.36
CA ASN A 69 -7.17 -13.59 4.02
C ASN A 69 -6.48 -14.05 2.71
N GLU A 70 -5.46 -13.34 2.26
CA GLU A 70 -4.50 -13.88 1.29
C GLU A 70 -3.23 -14.35 2.04
N ASN A 71 -2.57 -15.40 1.52
CA ASN A 71 -1.25 -15.80 2.00
C ASN A 71 -0.30 -14.66 1.66
N ASN A 72 -0.11 -13.78 2.63
CA ASN A 72 0.72 -12.60 2.49
C ASN A 72 2.07 -12.84 3.16
N ASP A 73 3.11 -12.45 2.43
CA ASP A 73 4.51 -12.57 2.81
C ASP A 73 4.85 -11.70 4.04
N ASP A 74 6.10 -11.79 4.50
CA ASP A 74 6.58 -11.12 5.73
C ASP A 74 6.57 -9.58 5.66
N SER A 75 6.27 -8.96 4.51
CA SER A 75 6.35 -7.50 4.31
C SER A 75 5.23 -6.94 3.41
N PRO A 76 3.94 -7.04 3.83
CA PRO A 76 2.78 -6.80 2.96
C PRO A 76 2.75 -5.42 2.27
N ILE A 77 3.21 -4.36 2.93
CA ILE A 77 3.28 -3.02 2.33
C ILE A 77 4.35 -2.95 1.23
N GLN A 78 5.51 -3.58 1.45
CA GLN A 78 6.62 -3.55 0.49
C GLN A 78 6.29 -4.41 -0.73
N ASP A 79 5.70 -5.58 -0.51
CA ASP A 79 5.30 -6.49 -1.58
C ASP A 79 4.19 -5.88 -2.44
N GLU A 80 3.18 -5.27 -1.82
CA GLU A 80 2.10 -4.59 -2.55
C GLU A 80 2.62 -3.38 -3.33
N LEU A 81 3.57 -2.64 -2.75
CA LEU A 81 4.23 -1.51 -3.42
C LEU A 81 5.00 -1.96 -4.69
N ILE A 82 5.73 -3.08 -4.60
CA ILE A 82 6.46 -3.66 -5.75
C ILE A 82 5.49 -4.22 -6.78
N ARG A 83 4.46 -4.95 -6.36
CA ARG A 83 3.41 -5.51 -7.22
C ARG A 83 2.69 -4.41 -8.00
N SER A 84 2.18 -3.41 -7.30
CA SER A 84 1.51 -2.25 -7.91
C SER A 84 2.43 -1.53 -8.89
N TYR A 85 3.71 -1.34 -8.57
CA TYR A 85 4.68 -0.76 -9.48
C TYR A 85 4.85 -1.57 -10.78
N ILE A 86 5.03 -2.89 -10.68
CA ILE A 86 5.18 -3.77 -11.85
C ILE A 86 3.91 -3.75 -12.70
N GLN A 87 2.74 -3.84 -12.06
CA GLN A 87 1.47 -3.79 -12.74
C GLN A 87 1.29 -2.48 -13.52
N THR A 88 1.48 -1.33 -12.89
CA THR A 88 1.39 -0.01 -13.56
C THR A 88 2.39 0.11 -14.71
N LYS A 89 3.59 -0.45 -14.57
CA LYS A 89 4.59 -0.47 -15.65
C LYS A 89 4.11 -1.29 -16.85
N ASN A 90 3.51 -2.45 -16.61
CA ASN A 90 2.98 -3.30 -17.67
C ASN A 90 1.76 -2.65 -18.35
N GLU A 91 0.83 -2.09 -17.57
CA GLU A 91 -0.33 -1.32 -18.08
C GLU A 91 0.12 -0.19 -19.01
N MET A 92 1.16 0.56 -18.63
CA MET A 92 1.70 1.64 -19.46
C MET A 92 2.29 1.16 -20.79
N GLN A 93 2.81 -0.07 -20.87
CA GLN A 93 3.37 -0.63 -22.11
C GLN A 93 2.27 -1.03 -23.11
N GLU A 94 1.10 -1.41 -22.60
CA GLU A 94 -0.05 -1.83 -23.41
C GLU A 94 -0.98 -0.67 -23.78
N GLU A 95 -0.91 0.43 -23.01
CA GLU A 95 -1.72 1.62 -23.19
C GLU A 95 -1.36 2.39 -24.48
N LYS A 96 -2.39 2.92 -25.13
CA LYS A 96 -2.29 3.70 -26.38
C LYS A 96 -2.74 5.14 -26.19
N ASP A 97 -3.50 5.43 -25.14
CA ASP A 97 -3.92 6.78 -24.81
C ASP A 97 -2.75 7.59 -24.20
N LEU A 98 -2.35 8.67 -24.88
CA LEU A 98 -1.21 9.51 -24.47
C LEU A 98 -1.44 10.21 -23.13
N GLN A 99 -2.69 10.53 -22.79
CA GLN A 99 -3.01 11.17 -21.52
C GLN A 99 -2.88 10.16 -20.38
N LYS A 100 -3.39 8.94 -20.59
CA LYS A 100 -3.28 7.83 -19.65
C LYS A 100 -1.83 7.41 -19.43
N ILE A 101 -1.01 7.35 -20.48
CA ILE A 101 0.42 7.08 -20.35
C ILE A 101 1.10 8.09 -19.41
N LYS A 102 0.81 9.39 -19.54
CA LYS A 102 1.38 10.41 -18.65
C LYS A 102 0.97 10.21 -17.19
N GLU A 103 -0.29 9.87 -16.94
CA GLU A 103 -0.77 9.55 -15.58
C GLU A 103 -0.02 8.34 -14.99
N LEU A 104 0.17 7.29 -15.79
CA LEU A 104 0.90 6.09 -15.38
C LEU A 104 2.39 6.39 -15.14
N GLU A 105 3.01 7.24 -15.96
CA GLU A 105 4.39 7.68 -15.77
C GLU A 105 4.59 8.44 -14.45
N GLU A 106 3.67 9.34 -14.10
CA GLU A 106 3.70 10.06 -12.82
C GLU A 106 3.55 9.09 -11.64
N LEU A 107 2.65 8.12 -11.77
CA LEU A 107 2.43 7.10 -10.76
C LEU A 107 3.68 6.20 -10.58
N ILE A 108 4.33 5.81 -11.68
CA ILE A 108 5.60 5.07 -11.68
C ILE A 108 6.72 5.87 -10.99
N LYS A 109 6.83 7.18 -11.28
CA LYS A 109 7.82 8.05 -10.61
C LYS A 109 7.58 8.09 -9.10
N LYS A 110 6.32 8.15 -8.69
CA LYS A 110 5.92 8.14 -7.27
C LYS A 110 6.27 6.81 -6.60
N TYR A 111 5.92 5.67 -7.21
CA TYR A 111 6.30 4.35 -6.72
C TYR A 111 7.82 4.23 -6.56
N LYS A 112 8.61 4.58 -7.57
CA LYS A 112 10.09 4.54 -7.50
C LYS A 112 10.65 5.39 -6.36
N SER A 113 10.13 6.60 -6.18
CA SER A 113 10.55 7.48 -5.08
C SER A 113 10.27 6.85 -3.72
N ILE A 114 9.11 6.20 -3.56
CA ILE A 114 8.67 5.61 -2.30
C ILE A 114 9.44 4.32 -2.01
N ILE A 115 9.65 3.46 -3.02
CA ILE A 115 10.45 2.24 -2.89
C ILE A 115 11.87 2.57 -2.42
N ARG A 116 12.52 3.57 -3.01
CA ARG A 116 13.87 4.00 -2.61
C ARG A 116 13.95 4.48 -1.17
N GLU A 117 12.90 5.15 -0.67
CA GLU A 117 12.86 5.63 0.71
C GLU A 117 12.58 4.52 1.71
N LEU A 118 11.70 3.58 1.35
CA LEU A 118 11.21 2.53 2.25
C LEU A 118 12.06 1.25 2.22
N ILE A 119 12.74 0.99 1.12
CA ILE A 119 13.54 -0.21 0.91
C ILE A 119 14.89 0.22 0.29
N PRO A 120 15.81 0.75 1.11
CA PRO A 120 17.01 1.45 0.61
C PRO A 120 18.00 0.59 -0.19
N ASN A 121 17.72 -0.70 -0.47
CA ASN A 121 18.60 -1.63 -1.17
C ASN A 121 17.92 -2.44 -2.32
N ILE A 122 16.71 -2.08 -2.77
CA ILE A 122 15.95 -2.90 -3.75
C ILE A 122 16.05 -2.44 -5.23
N LEU A 123 16.72 -1.32 -5.54
CA LEU A 123 16.83 -0.81 -6.92
C LEU A 123 18.22 -0.30 -7.28
#